data_AF-A0A2G6UMV3-F1
#
_entry.id   AF-A0A2G6UMV3-F1
#
_cell.length_a   1.000
_cell.length_b   1.000
_cell.length_c   1.000
_cell.angle_alpha   90.00
_cell.angle_beta   90.00
_cell.angle_gamma   90.00
#
_symmetry.space_group_name_H-M   'P 1'
#
loop_
_entity.id
_entity.type
_entity.pdbx_description
1 polymer ?
#
loop_
_entity_poly.entity_id
_entity_poly.type
_entity_poly.pdbx_seq_one_letter_code
_entity_poly.pdbx_strand_id
1 'polypeptide(L)' 'MEKALAKQTVSPLLFKAYTLTKKIIKYSLFIMILYFAYKGFMAWN' A
#
# COMPACT_ATOMS: atom_id res chain seq x y z
N MET A 1 35.01 -14.54 2.76
CA MET A 1 33.67 -15.17 2.64
C MET A 1 32.59 -14.18 3.08
N GLU A 2 32.46 -13.02 2.43
CA GLU A 2 31.58 -11.92 2.90
C GLU A 2 30.24 -11.83 2.15
N LYS A 3 29.89 -12.83 1.32
CA LYS A 3 28.68 -12.80 0.51
C LYS A 3 27.45 -13.47 1.16
N ALA A 4 27.57 -13.98 2.39
CA ALA A 4 26.49 -14.73 3.03
C ALA A 4 25.65 -13.91 4.03
N LEU A 5 26.14 -12.75 4.52
CA LEU A 5 25.44 -11.97 5.55
C LEU A 5 24.28 -11.12 5.00
N ALA A 6 24.24 -10.88 3.69
CA ALA A 6 23.16 -10.14 3.03
C ALA A 6 21.86 -10.96 2.86
N LYS A 7 21.82 -12.20 3.35
CA LYS A 7 20.71 -13.15 3.14
C LYS A 7 19.81 -13.36 4.35
N GLN A 8 20.12 -12.77 5.51
CA GLN A 8 19.48 -13.14 6.77
C GLN A 8 18.92 -11.94 7.53
N THR A 9 17.87 -11.31 7.00
CA THR A 9 16.75 -10.71 7.77
C THR A 9 15.84 -9.98 6.80
N VAL A 10 15.08 -10.70 5.98
CA VAL A 10 13.82 -10.12 5.51
C VAL A 10 12.95 -10.05 6.77
N SER A 11 13.03 -8.91 7.45
CA SER A 11 12.32 -8.70 8.70
C SER A 11 10.86 -9.08 8.48
N PRO A 12 10.23 -9.88 9.35
CA PRO A 12 8.81 -10.23 9.21
C PRO A 12 7.92 -8.98 9.10
N LEU A 13 8.42 -7.84 9.57
CA LEU A 13 7.86 -6.51 9.39
C LEU A 13 7.80 -6.06 7.93
N LEU A 14 8.85 -6.28 7.13
CA LEU A 14 8.88 -5.99 5.70
C LEU A 14 7.89 -6.87 4.94
N PHE A 15 7.76 -8.14 5.30
CA PHE A 15 6.79 -9.06 4.68
C PHE A 15 5.35 -8.68 5.03
N LYS A 16 5.09 -8.30 6.29
CA LYS A 16 3.79 -7.75 6.72
C LYS A 16 3.47 -6.44 6.00
N ALA A 17 4.42 -5.49 5.97
CA ALA A 17 4.25 -4.21 5.30
C ALA A 17 3.97 -4.40 3.80
N TYR A 18 4.68 -5.30 3.13
CA TYR A 18 4.45 -5.65 1.73
C TYR A 18 3.05 -6.22 1.50
N THR A 19 2.61 -7.15 2.34
CA THR A 19 1.27 -7.74 2.24
C THR A 19 0.17 -6.70 2.47
N LEU A 20 0.37 -5.80 3.43
CA LEU A 20 -0.57 -4.73 3.77
C LEU A 20 -0.63 -3.69 2.64
N THR A 21 0.54 -3.29 2.12
CA THR A 21 0.66 -2.39 0.96
C THR A 21 -0.03 -2.95 -0.27
N LYS A 22 0.15 -4.25 -0.56
CA LYS A 22 -0.51 -4.92 -1.69
C LYS A 22 -2.05 -4.91 -1.55
N LYS A 23 -2.57 -5.05 -0.33
CA LYS A 23 -4.01 -4.87 -0.05
C LYS A 23 -4.43 -3.41 -0.23
N ILE A 24 -3.69 -2.44 0.31
CA ILE A 24 -3.98 -1.01 0.15
C ILE A 24 -4.06 -0.64 -1.33
N ILE A 25 -3.10 -1.09 -2.15
CA ILE A 25 -3.08 -0.81 -3.60
C ILE A 25 -4.31 -1.42 -4.30
N LYS A 26 -4.75 -2.62 -3.89
CA LYS A 26 -5.95 -3.25 -4.47
C LYS A 26 -7.20 -2.40 -4.24
N TYR A 27 -7.31 -1.73 -3.09
CA TYR A 27 -8.47 -0.91 -2.73
C TYR A 27 -8.26 0.60 -2.96
N SER A 28 -7.03 1.05 -3.25
CA SER A 28 -6.70 2.47 -3.39
C SER A 28 -7.45 3.12 -4.55
N LEU A 29 -7.62 2.39 -5.66
CA LEU A 29 -8.38 2.88 -6.81
C LEU A 29 -9.84 3.17 -6.45
N PHE A 30 -10.45 2.27 -5.66
CA PHE A 30 -11.83 2.43 -5.20
C PHE A 30 -11.97 3.61 -4.22
N ILE A 31 -11.04 3.74 -3.29
CA ILE A 31 -10.96 4.87 -2.35
C ILE A 31 -10.77 6.18 -3.12
N MET A 32 -9.95 6.19 -4.16
CA MET A 32 -9.72 7.37 -5.00
C MET A 32 -10.98 7.78 -5.74
N ILE A 33 -11.69 6.83 -6.36
CA ILE A 33 -12.96 7.09 -7.05
C ILE A 33 -14.01 7.63 -6.05
N LEU A 34 -14.13 7.03 -4.86
CA LEU A 34 -15.04 7.52 -3.83
C LEU A 34 -14.68 8.93 -3.36
N TYR A 35 -13.38 9.23 -3.20
CA TYR A 35 -12.91 10.56 -2.83
C TYR A 35 -13.23 11.60 -3.90
N PHE A 36 -12.98 11.28 -5.17
CA PHE A 36 -13.33 12.16 -6.29
C PHE A 36 -14.84 12.34 -6.42
N ALA A 37 -15.64 11.28 -6.24
CA ALA A 37 -17.09 11.37 -6.24
C ALA A 37 -17.58 12.26 -5.10
N TYR A 38 -17.06 12.09 -3.89
CA TYR A 38 -17.41 12.93 -2.74
C TYR A 38 -17.02 14.39 -2.95
N LYS A 39 -15.78 14.66 -3.40
CA LYS A 39 -15.30 16.01 -3.70
C LYS A 39 -16.07 16.66 -4.85
N GLY A 40 -16.37 15.92 -5.91
CA GLY A 40 -17.15 16.39 -7.06
C GLY A 40 -18.59 16.68 -6.68
N PHE A 41 -19.20 15.84 -5.83
CA PHE A 41 -20.54 16.04 -5.30
C PHE A 41 -20.61 17.25 -4.36
N MET A 42 -19.61 17.42 -3.47
CA MET A 42 -19.45 18.62 -2.64
C MET A 42 -19.19 19.89 -3.45
N ALA A 43 -18.51 19.79 -4.60
CA ALA A 43 -18.26 20.94 -5.48
C ALA A 43 -19.48 21.34 -6.33
N TRP A 44 -20.53 20.51 -6.34
CA TRP A 44 -21.78 20.76 -7.06
C TRP A 44 -22.89 21.33 -6.18
N ASN A 45 -22.67 21.40 -4.86
CA ASN A 45 -23.48 22.16 -3.90
C ASN A 45 -22.78 23.48 -3.55
#